data_AF-A0A3B0CL08-F1
#
_entry.id   AF-A0A3B0CL08-F1
#
_cell.length_a   1.000
_cell.length_b   1.000
_cell.length_c   1.000
_cell.angle_alpha   90.00
_cell.angle_beta   90.00
_cell.angle_gamma   90.00
#
_symmetry.space_group_name_H-M   'P 1'
#
loop_
_entity.id
_entity.type
_entity.pdbx_description
1 polymer ?
#
loop_
_entity_poly.entity_id
_entity_poly.type
_entity_poly.pdbx_seq_one_letter_code
_entity_poly.pdbx_strand_id
1 'polypeptide(L)' 'MTDEAKKSLNEHAAEVATHHFNVSDYESSSETAQGIAITHEQLNDMYAIGTSDDTTGNERETEMGRR' A
#
# COMPACT_ATOMS: atom_id res chain seq x y z
N MET A 1 22.16 17.30 -17.90
CA MET A 1 22.19 15.86 -17.54
C MET A 1 23.00 15.14 -18.60
N THR A 2 23.95 14.29 -18.19
CA THR A 2 24.75 13.48 -19.12
C THR A 2 23.92 12.33 -19.66
N ASP A 3 24.36 11.69 -20.74
CA ASP A 3 23.60 10.59 -21.35
C ASP A 3 23.61 9.32 -20.47
N GLU A 4 24.64 9.14 -19.63
CA GLU A 4 24.73 8.08 -18.63
C GLU A 4 23.65 8.24 -17.55
N ALA A 5 23.41 9.48 -17.09
CA ALA A 5 22.38 9.76 -16.09
C ALA A 5 20.97 9.47 -16.63
N LYS A 6 20.71 9.79 -17.91
CA LYS A 6 19.42 9.48 -18.56
C LYS A 6 19.21 7.97 -18.70
N LYS A 7 20.28 7.24 -19.06
CA LYS A 7 20.22 5.78 -19.19
C LYS A 7 19.90 5.12 -17.84
N SER A 8 20.60 5.51 -16.78
CA SER A 8 20.37 4.99 -15.43
C SER A 8 18.95 5.29 -14.93
N LEU A 9 18.43 6.50 -15.19
CA LEU A 9 17.04 6.86 -14.86
C LEU A 9 16.03 5.98 -15.59
N ASN A 10 16.23 5.69 -16.87
CA ASN A 10 15.34 4.82 -17.65
C ASN A 10 15.37 3.37 -17.16
N GLU A 11 16.54 2.86 -16.80
CA GLU A 11 16.69 1.51 -16.25
C GLU A 11 15.96 1.39 -14.89
N HIS A 12 16.11 2.39 -14.02
CA HIS A 12 15.40 2.42 -12.74
C HIS A 12 13.89 2.60 -12.90
N ALA A 13 13.45 3.44 -13.84
CA ALA A 13 12.02 3.59 -14.15
C ALA A 13 11.41 2.27 -14.66
N ALA A 14 12.15 1.51 -15.46
CA ALA A 14 11.73 0.19 -15.92
C ALA A 14 11.67 -0.84 -14.78
N GLU A 15 12.62 -0.80 -13.86
CA GLU A 15 12.62 -1.62 -12.63
C GLU A 15 11.34 -1.37 -11.81
N VAL A 16 11.05 -0.11 -11.49
CA VAL A 16 9.85 0.27 -10.72
C VAL A 16 8.56 -0.13 -11.44
N ALA A 17 8.47 0.12 -12.75
CA ALA A 17 7.27 -0.16 -13.52
C ALA A 17 6.95 -1.66 -13.66
N THR A 18 7.95 -2.52 -13.52
CA THR A 18 7.80 -3.98 -13.66
C THR A 18 7.72 -4.72 -12.33
N HIS A 19 8.05 -4.06 -11.22
CA HIS A 19 7.91 -4.64 -9.90
C HIS A 19 6.45 -4.64 -9.43
N HIS A 20 6.05 -5.77 -8.86
CA HIS A 20 4.75 -5.98 -8.24
C HIS A 20 4.95 -6.42 -6.79
N PHE A 21 3.91 -6.24 -5.98
CA PHE A 21 3.90 -6.70 -4.60
C PHE A 21 4.23 -8.20 -4.50
N ASN A 22 5.22 -8.53 -3.67
CA ASN A 22 5.46 -9.87 -3.16
C ASN A 22 5.66 -9.81 -1.64
N VAL A 23 5.07 -10.77 -0.91
CA VAL A 23 5.18 -10.85 0.54
C VAL A 23 6.62 -11.05 1.02
N SER A 24 7.51 -11.66 0.23
CA SER A 24 8.92 -11.77 0.61
C SER A 24 9.66 -10.43 0.60
N ASP A 25 9.10 -9.40 -0.05
CA ASP A 25 9.82 -8.15 -0.30
C ASP A 25 9.96 -7.27 0.94
N TYR A 26 9.23 -7.54 2.02
CA TYR A 26 9.50 -6.91 3.32
C TYR A 26 10.93 -7.14 3.81
N GLU A 27 11.51 -8.30 3.47
CA GLU A 27 12.88 -8.69 3.83
C GLU A 27 13.89 -8.41 2.70
N SER A 28 13.45 -7.81 1.59
CA SER A 28 14.33 -7.53 0.45
C SER A 28 15.39 -6.49 0.80
N SER A 29 16.58 -6.63 0.21
CA SER A 29 17.62 -5.61 0.24
C SER A 29 17.41 -4.49 -0.78
N SER A 30 16.42 -4.62 -1.68
CA SER A 30 16.02 -3.55 -2.60
C SER A 30 15.03 -2.62 -1.92
N GLU A 31 15.40 -1.34 -1.81
CA GLU A 31 14.54 -0.29 -1.25
C GLU A 31 13.24 -0.15 -2.05
N THR A 32 13.30 -0.29 -3.37
CA THR A 32 12.10 -0.24 -4.23
C THR A 32 11.15 -1.37 -3.91
N ALA A 33 11.64 -2.61 -3.80
CA ALA A 33 10.81 -3.77 -3.49
C ALA A 33 10.18 -3.66 -2.10
N GLN A 34 10.99 -3.29 -1.10
CA GLN A 34 10.52 -3.10 0.27
C GLN A 34 9.50 -1.96 0.37
N GLY A 35 9.72 -0.85 -0.32
CA GLY A 35 8.80 0.28 -0.36
C GLY A 35 7.45 -0.08 -0.98
N ILE A 36 7.44 -0.90 -2.04
CA ILE A 36 6.20 -1.42 -2.64
C ILE A 36 5.45 -2.31 -1.65
N ALA A 37 6.14 -3.19 -0.92
CA ALA A 37 5.54 -4.06 0.08
C ALA A 37 4.91 -3.27 1.24
N ILE A 38 5.66 -2.33 1.83
CA ILE A 38 5.16 -1.46 2.91
C ILE A 38 3.95 -0.65 2.46
N THR A 39 3.99 -0.07 1.25
CA THR A 39 2.86 0.72 0.73
C THR A 39 1.61 -0.15 0.53
N HIS A 40 1.79 -1.41 0.14
CA HIS A 40 0.68 -2.36 0.00
C HIS A 40 0.00 -2.65 1.35
N GLU A 41 0.79 -2.84 2.42
CA GLU A 41 0.28 -2.99 3.79
C GLU A 41 -0.49 -1.74 4.24
N GLN A 42 0.13 -0.57 4.13
CA GLN A 42 -0.46 0.70 4.56
C GLN A 42 -1.80 0.96 3.86
N LEU A 43 -1.90 0.67 2.55
CA LEU A 43 -3.14 0.80 1.81
C LEU A 43 -4.22 -0.16 2.31
N ASN A 44 -3.85 -1.43 2.54
CA ASN A 44 -4.78 -2.44 3.05
C ASN A 44 -5.25 -2.11 4.47
N ASP A 45 -4.35 -1.65 5.35
CA ASP A 45 -4.68 -1.21 6.70
C ASP A 45 -5.66 -0.03 6.68
N MET A 46 -5.42 0.98 5.84
CA MET A 46 -6.33 2.10 5.68
C MET A 46 -7.68 1.67 5.12
N TYR A 47 -7.72 0.77 4.15
CA TYR A 47 -8.97 0.21 3.62
C TYR A 47 -9.73 -0.57 4.69
N ALA A 48 -9.03 -1.43 5.43
CA ALA A 48 -9.61 -2.24 6.50
C ALA A 48 -10.16 -1.36 7.63
N ILE A 49 -9.42 -0.34 8.08
CA ILE A 49 -9.87 0.62 9.08
C ILE A 49 -11.09 1.39 8.57
N GLY A 50 -11.03 1.96 7.36
CA GLY A 50 -12.12 2.73 6.78
C GLY A 50 -13.39 1.91 6.55
N THR A 51 -13.27 0.62 6.26
CA THR A 51 -14.41 -0.28 6.05
C THR A 51 -14.94 -0.85 7.37
N SER A 52 -14.06 -1.12 8.33
CA SER A 52 -14.47 -1.71 9.63
C SER A 52 -15.12 -0.68 10.54
N ASP A 53 -14.69 0.58 10.51
CA ASP A 53 -15.29 1.65 11.33
C ASP A 53 -16.77 1.88 10.95
N ASP A 54 -17.11 1.71 9.66
CA ASP A 54 -18.50 1.78 9.16
C ASP A 54 -19.38 0.61 9.65
N THR A 55 -18.80 -0.56 9.92
CA THR A 55 -19.57 -1.73 10.39
C THR A 55 -20.00 -1.63 11.86
N THR A 56 -19.32 -0.82 12.68
CA THR A 56 -19.67 -0.61 14.10
C THR A 56 -20.68 0.52 14.34
N GLY A 57 -21.05 1.26 13.29
CA GLY A 57 -21.94 2.44 13.38
C GLY A 57 -23.44 2.14 13.30
N ASN A 58 -23.85 0.99 12.75
CA ASN A 58 -25.27 0.70 12.47
C ASN A 58 -26.01 -0.11 13.55
N GLU A 59 -25.31 -0.64 14.56
CA GLU A 59 -25.95 -1.42 15.63
C GLU A 59 -26.41 -0.57 16.83
N ARG A 60 -26.03 0.71 16.91
CA ARG A 60 -26.33 1.56 18.09
C ARG A 60 -27.62 2.39 17.99
N GLU A 61 -28.21 2.56 16.81
CA GLU A 61 -29.46 3.33 16.68
C GLU A 61 -30.73 2.49 16.86
N THR A 62 -30.67 1.16 16.71
CA THR A 62 -31.89 0.32 16.79
C THR A 62 -32.29 -0.10 18.20
N GLU A 63 -31.41 0.02 19.20
CA GLU A 63 -31.70 -0.40 20.59
C GLU A 63 -32.05 0.77 21.54
N MET A 64 -31.70 2.01 21.17
CA MET A 64 -32.03 3.22 21.95
C MET A 64 -33.37 3.88 21.56
N GLY A 65 -34.14 3.26 20.65
CA GLY A 65 -35.46 3.74 20.19
C GLY A 65 -36.66 2.91 20.67
N ARG A 66 -36.47 1.93 21.56
CA ARG A 66 -37.52 1.03 22.07
C ARG A 66 -37.55 0.92 23.60
N ARG A 67 -37.41 2.02 24.32
CA ARG A 67 -37.80 2.10 25.74
C ARG A 67 -38.52 3.41 26.04
#